data_AF-A0A1J5GKK7-F1
#
_entry.id   AF-A0A1J5GKK7-F1
#
_cell.length_a   1.000
_cell.length_b   1.000
_cell.length_c   1.000
_cell.angle_alpha   90.00
_cell.angle_beta   90.00
_cell.angle_gamma   90.00
#
_symmetry.space_group_name_H-M   'P 1'
#
loop_
_entity.id
_entity.type
_entity.pdbx_description
1 polymer ?
#
loop_
_entity_poly.entity_id
_entity_poly.type
_entity_poly.pdbx_seq_one_letter_code
_entity_poly.pdbx_strand_id
1 'polypeptide(L)'
;MTKTLEIAWQVMEQSIIYHHGRPIGTVASLDSSLPALNYHQCFTRDFFVSAIAFLLNGQSEIVRNFLTETLALQSRDKQMDCFKAGKGLMPASFEVVFQDEKEWLEADFGEKAIARVAPVDSGLWWLYLLRIYVKATGDYAFANQSEVQQGICLMQDHWMEYYDGRRGNLMGKQARKQQIWTVAGYIVARQLLENPNHLNILSFSLESVTPCTLPRINEN
;
A
#
# COMPACT_ATOMS: atom_id res chain seq x y z
N MET A 1 -18.37 -7.31 -20.27
CA MET A 1 -18.10 -6.53 -19.04
C MET A 1 -19.30 -5.61 -18.83
N THR A 2 -19.77 -5.33 -17.61
CA THR A 2 -20.93 -4.42 -17.44
C THR A 2 -20.49 -2.98 -17.69
N LYS A 3 -21.38 -2.12 -18.24
CA LYS A 3 -21.08 -0.68 -18.49
C LYS A 3 -20.50 0.04 -17.26
N THR A 4 -20.95 -0.33 -16.07
CA THR A 4 -20.42 0.19 -14.80
C THR A 4 -18.96 -0.21 -14.54
N LEU A 5 -18.58 -1.44 -14.89
CA LEU A 5 -17.21 -1.92 -14.73
C LEU A 5 -16.25 -1.28 -15.74
N GLU A 6 -16.72 -0.99 -16.96
CA GLU A 6 -15.96 -0.22 -17.95
C GLU A 6 -15.66 1.21 -17.47
N ILE A 7 -16.67 1.89 -16.91
CA ILE A 7 -16.49 3.23 -16.32
C ILE A 7 -15.51 3.19 -15.14
N ALA A 8 -15.63 2.18 -14.26
CA ALA A 8 -14.71 2.00 -13.15
C ALA A 8 -13.26 1.81 -13.62
N TRP A 9 -13.04 1.04 -14.69
CA TRP A 9 -11.71 0.86 -15.27
C TRP A 9 -11.15 2.14 -15.90
N GLN A 10 -11.97 2.95 -16.57
CA GLN A 10 -11.53 4.25 -17.08
C GLN A 10 -11.04 5.17 -15.97
N VAL A 11 -11.76 5.22 -14.84
CA VAL A 11 -11.35 5.99 -13.65
C VAL A 11 -10.04 5.42 -13.06
N MET A 12 -9.92 4.10 -12.99
CA MET A 12 -8.71 3.43 -12.51
C MET A 12 -7.48 3.78 -13.36
N GLU A 13 -7.60 3.69 -14.69
CA GLU A 13 -6.51 4.00 -15.63
C GLU A 13 -6.09 5.47 -15.55
N GLN A 14 -7.04 6.39 -15.36
CA GLN A 14 -6.75 7.81 -15.16
C GLN A 14 -6.03 8.11 -13.85
N SER A 15 -6.19 7.26 -12.83
CA SER A 15 -5.57 7.46 -11.52
C SER A 15 -4.11 7.00 -11.46
N ILE A 16 -3.58 6.36 -12.49
CA ILE A 16 -2.22 5.80 -12.49
C ILE A 16 -1.17 6.91 -12.38
N ILE A 17 -0.22 6.72 -11.46
CA ILE A 17 0.97 7.54 -11.31
C ILE A 17 2.13 6.88 -12.03
N TYR A 18 2.90 7.68 -12.76
CA TYR A 18 4.08 7.24 -13.50
C TYR A 18 5.34 7.84 -12.90
N HIS A 19 6.40 7.03 -12.80
CA HIS A 19 7.74 7.47 -12.44
C HIS A 19 8.74 6.99 -13.50
N HIS A 20 9.40 7.94 -14.17
CA HIS A 20 10.25 7.67 -15.34
C HIS A 20 9.53 6.86 -16.42
N GLY A 21 8.26 7.20 -16.67
CA GLY A 21 7.41 6.52 -17.66
C GLY A 21 6.89 5.14 -17.25
N ARG A 22 7.24 4.63 -16.07
CA ARG A 22 6.75 3.34 -15.55
C ARG A 22 5.57 3.55 -14.61
N PRO A 23 4.48 2.77 -14.71
CA PRO A 23 3.37 2.87 -13.78
C PRO A 23 3.81 2.34 -12.41
N ILE A 24 3.61 3.12 -11.34
CA ILE A 24 4.11 2.79 -10.00
C ILE A 24 3.05 2.83 -8.90
N GLY A 25 1.81 3.20 -9.21
CA GLY A 25 0.76 3.37 -8.20
C GLY A 25 -0.49 4.03 -8.76
N THR A 26 -1.46 4.30 -7.89
CA THR A 26 -2.63 5.12 -8.19
C THR A 26 -2.76 6.26 -7.18
N VAL A 27 -3.21 7.44 -7.61
CA VAL A 27 -3.58 8.53 -6.70
C VAL A 27 -4.76 8.13 -5.83
N ALA A 28 -4.86 8.70 -4.62
CA ALA A 28 -5.99 8.43 -3.74
C ALA A 28 -7.31 9.06 -4.22
N SER A 29 -7.24 10.19 -4.95
CA SER A 29 -8.42 10.80 -5.57
C SER A 29 -8.05 11.56 -6.85
N LEU A 30 -8.94 11.49 -7.84
CA LEU A 30 -8.92 12.35 -9.04
C LEU A 30 -9.63 13.69 -8.82
N ASP A 31 -10.34 13.85 -7.70
CA ASP A 31 -11.08 15.07 -7.40
C ASP A 31 -10.11 16.22 -7.05
N SER A 32 -10.09 17.24 -7.91
CA SER A 32 -9.32 18.47 -7.75
C SER A 32 -10.15 19.64 -7.21
N SER A 33 -11.42 19.42 -6.84
CA SER A 33 -12.34 20.49 -6.43
C SER A 33 -12.03 21.08 -5.06
N LEU A 34 -11.34 20.32 -4.20
CA LEU A 34 -10.88 20.76 -2.89
C LEU A 34 -9.35 20.88 -2.87
N PRO A 35 -8.78 21.80 -2.05
CA PRO A 35 -7.35 21.82 -1.82
C PRO A 35 -6.89 20.46 -1.30
N ALA A 36 -6.15 19.71 -2.12
CA ALA A 36 -5.71 18.37 -1.79
C ALA A 36 -4.65 18.43 -0.68
N LEU A 37 -5.02 18.06 0.56
CA LEU A 37 -4.07 17.94 1.68
C LEU A 37 -2.92 16.95 1.35
N ASN A 38 -3.25 15.85 0.67
CA ASN A 38 -2.32 14.82 0.16
C ASN A 38 -3.01 13.77 -0.74
N TYR A 39 -4.25 14.01 -1.21
CA TYR A 39 -5.01 13.02 -1.99
C TYR A 39 -4.46 12.78 -3.41
N HIS A 40 -3.53 13.60 -3.87
CA HIS A 40 -2.76 13.39 -5.10
C HIS A 40 -1.64 12.35 -4.92
N GLN A 41 -1.34 11.94 -3.69
CA GLN A 41 -0.31 10.94 -3.40
C GLN A 41 -0.84 9.50 -3.59
N CYS A 42 0.07 8.56 -3.78
CA CYS A 42 -0.24 7.13 -3.75
C CYS A 42 -0.07 6.61 -2.32
N PHE A 43 -1.16 6.16 -1.70
CA PHE A 43 -1.14 5.56 -0.36
C PHE A 43 -1.01 4.05 -0.44
N THR A 44 -0.21 3.46 0.44
CA THR A 44 0.05 2.01 0.44
C THR A 44 -1.23 1.20 0.68
N ARG A 45 -2.11 1.66 1.58
CA ARG A 45 -3.38 0.97 1.88
C ARG A 45 -4.38 1.05 0.73
N ASP A 46 -4.46 2.20 0.06
CA ASP A 46 -5.41 2.43 -1.04
C ASP A 46 -4.95 1.66 -2.28
N PHE A 47 -3.65 1.72 -2.57
CA PHE A 47 -3.07 0.98 -3.68
C PHE A 47 -3.15 -0.54 -3.49
N PHE A 48 -3.19 -1.07 -2.27
CA PHE A 48 -3.37 -2.51 -2.04
C PHE A 48 -4.60 -3.05 -2.79
N VAL A 49 -5.73 -2.32 -2.75
CA VAL A 49 -6.96 -2.72 -3.45
C VAL A 49 -6.82 -2.53 -4.96
N SER A 50 -6.25 -1.40 -5.41
CA SER A 50 -5.95 -1.15 -6.82
C SER A 50 -5.07 -2.24 -7.44
N ALA A 51 -4.04 -2.65 -6.71
CA ALA A 51 -3.07 -3.65 -7.15
C ALA A 51 -3.73 -5.02 -7.36
N ILE A 52 -4.66 -5.42 -6.48
CA ILE A 52 -5.44 -6.64 -6.68
C ILE A 52 -6.28 -6.54 -7.96
N ALA A 53 -6.93 -5.39 -8.22
CA ALA A 53 -7.67 -5.19 -9.47
C ALA A 53 -6.76 -5.32 -10.70
N PHE A 54 -5.59 -4.68 -10.69
CA PHE A 54 -4.62 -4.79 -11.80
C PHE A 54 -4.11 -6.23 -12.00
N LEU A 55 -3.82 -6.97 -10.93
CA LEU A 55 -3.42 -8.38 -11.02
C LEU A 55 -4.51 -9.25 -11.61
N LEU A 56 -5.77 -9.05 -11.20
CA LEU A 56 -6.93 -9.75 -11.78
C LEU A 56 -7.11 -9.44 -13.27
N ASN A 57 -6.67 -8.26 -13.71
CA ASN A 57 -6.66 -7.86 -15.13
C ASN A 57 -5.35 -8.22 -15.86
N GLY A 58 -4.46 -9.00 -15.25
CA GLY A 58 -3.18 -9.41 -15.84
C GLY A 58 -2.10 -8.32 -15.90
N GLN A 59 -2.38 -7.12 -15.37
CA GLN A 59 -1.47 -5.97 -15.39
C GLN A 59 -0.56 -6.01 -14.16
N SER A 60 0.40 -6.94 -14.14
CA SER A 60 1.27 -7.14 -12.97
C SER A 60 2.44 -6.15 -12.85
N GLU A 61 2.77 -5.43 -13.92
CA GLU A 61 3.91 -4.51 -13.97
C GLU A 61 3.79 -3.38 -12.94
N ILE A 62 2.64 -2.71 -12.88
CA ILE A 62 2.39 -1.62 -11.92
C ILE A 62 2.58 -2.08 -10.47
N VAL A 63 2.21 -3.32 -10.16
CA VAL A 63 2.35 -3.89 -8.82
C VAL A 63 3.81 -4.20 -8.50
N ARG A 64 4.54 -4.78 -9.46
CA ARG A 64 5.98 -5.04 -9.31
C ARG A 64 6.76 -3.73 -9.10
N ASN A 65 6.43 -2.71 -9.88
CA ASN A 65 7.04 -1.40 -9.81
C ASN A 65 6.72 -0.73 -8.46
N PHE A 66 5.46 -0.72 -8.02
CA PHE A 66 5.09 -0.23 -6.69
C PHE A 66 5.91 -0.91 -5.58
N LEU A 67 6.00 -2.25 -5.57
CA LEU A 67 6.75 -3.00 -4.58
C LEU A 67 8.24 -2.62 -4.58
N THR A 68 8.81 -2.43 -5.77
CA THR A 68 10.22 -2.04 -5.96
C THR A 68 10.49 -0.62 -5.46
N GLU A 69 9.67 0.35 -5.88
CA GLU A 69 9.85 1.75 -5.51
C GLU A 69 9.63 1.98 -4.01
N THR A 70 8.61 1.36 -3.43
CA THR A 70 8.35 1.48 -1.99
C THR A 70 9.41 0.80 -1.12
N LEU A 71 10.01 -0.29 -1.59
CA LEU A 71 11.18 -0.91 -0.96
C LEU A 71 12.42 0.02 -1.05
N ALA A 72 12.63 0.67 -2.19
CA ALA A 72 13.69 1.66 -2.33
C ALA A 72 13.48 2.87 -1.42
N LEU A 73 12.22 3.27 -1.17
CA LEU A 73 11.89 4.30 -0.18
C LEU A 73 12.14 3.82 1.26
N GLN A 74 11.89 2.54 1.56
CA GLN A 74 12.16 1.94 2.86
C GLN A 74 13.65 1.99 3.23
N SER A 75 14.55 1.80 2.27
CA SER A 75 16.00 1.72 2.51
C SER A 75 16.70 3.07 2.64
N ARG A 76 16.02 4.19 2.31
CA ARG A 76 16.57 5.54 2.46
C ARG A 76 16.74 5.92 3.94
N ASP A 77 17.76 6.71 4.24
CA ASP A 77 17.92 7.30 5.56
C ASP A 77 16.78 8.27 5.86
N LYS A 78 15.92 7.88 6.81
CA LYS A 78 14.76 8.66 7.23
C LYS A 78 15.17 9.56 8.38
N GLN A 79 15.49 10.80 8.08
CA GLN A 79 15.69 11.82 9.11
C GLN A 79 14.40 12.61 9.29
N MET A 80 13.61 12.23 10.30
CA MET A 80 12.57 13.10 10.82
C MET A 80 13.24 14.03 11.84
N ASP A 81 12.89 15.32 11.89
CA ASP A 81 13.54 16.40 12.66
C ASP A 81 14.33 16.00 13.93
N CYS A 82 13.80 15.09 14.75
CA CYS A 82 14.42 14.63 16.00
C CYS A 82 14.47 13.09 16.19
N PHE A 83 14.14 12.29 15.16
CA PHE A 83 14.05 10.84 15.23
C PHE A 83 14.56 10.18 13.93
N LYS A 84 15.37 9.13 14.07
CA LYS A 84 15.68 8.23 12.95
C LYS A 84 14.58 7.20 12.88
N ALA A 85 13.73 7.27 11.85
CA ALA A 85 12.71 6.24 11.68
C ALA A 85 13.35 4.86 11.52
N GLY A 86 12.69 3.82 12.02
CA GLY A 86 13.16 2.46 11.91
C GLY A 86 13.49 2.12 10.45
N LYS A 87 14.62 1.45 10.22
CA LYS A 87 15.05 1.07 8.86
C LYS A 87 13.98 0.28 8.11
N GLY A 88 13.11 -0.45 8.82
CA GLY A 88 11.99 -1.20 8.26
C GLY A 88 10.69 -0.43 7.99
N LEU A 89 10.58 0.86 8.35
CA LEU A 89 9.32 1.60 8.16
C LEU A 89 8.99 1.76 6.67
N MET A 90 7.83 1.28 6.24
CA MET A 90 7.27 1.56 4.92
C MET A 90 6.57 2.92 4.90
N PRO A 91 6.56 3.64 3.77
CA PRO A 91 5.86 4.92 3.67
C PRO A 91 4.34 4.74 3.76
N ALA A 92 3.66 5.73 4.35
CA ALA A 92 2.21 5.84 4.34
C ALA A 92 1.72 6.09 2.91
N SER A 93 2.39 7.04 2.26
CA SER A 93 2.17 7.45 0.89
C SER A 93 3.45 7.97 0.25
N PHE A 94 3.44 8.13 -1.06
CA PHE A 94 4.48 8.82 -1.80
C PHE A 94 3.91 9.60 -2.97
N GLU A 95 4.70 10.53 -3.49
CA GLU A 95 4.40 11.29 -4.70
C GLU A 95 5.61 11.35 -5.62
N VAL A 96 5.34 11.61 -6.89
CA VAL A 96 6.35 11.90 -7.90
C VAL A 96 6.53 13.41 -7.94
N VAL A 97 7.73 13.87 -7.63
CA VAL A 97 8.11 15.28 -7.70
C VAL A 97 8.92 15.51 -8.97
N PHE A 98 8.54 16.53 -9.72
CA PHE A 98 9.27 16.97 -10.90
C PHE A 98 9.76 18.41 -10.71
N GLN A 99 11.08 18.60 -10.70
CA GLN A 99 11.72 19.91 -10.58
C GLN A 99 12.99 19.94 -11.44
N ASP A 100 13.17 21.01 -12.22
CA ASP A 100 14.38 21.26 -13.02
C ASP A 100 14.82 20.04 -13.85
N GLU A 101 13.87 19.43 -14.58
CA GLU A 101 14.05 18.21 -15.40
C GLU A 101 14.45 16.95 -14.63
N LYS A 102 14.44 17.00 -13.29
CA LYS A 102 14.65 15.83 -12.43
C LYS A 102 13.32 15.36 -11.88
N GLU A 103 13.18 14.05 -11.86
CA GLU A 103 12.03 13.35 -11.35
C GLU A 103 12.50 12.42 -10.22
N TRP A 104 11.84 12.48 -9.06
CA TRP A 104 12.13 11.59 -7.94
C TRP A 104 10.88 11.32 -7.11
N LEU A 105 10.97 10.28 -6.27
CA LEU A 105 9.92 9.96 -5.31
C LEU A 105 10.18 10.62 -3.96
N GLU A 106 9.16 11.32 -3.46
CA GLU A 106 9.10 11.84 -2.11
C GLU A 106 8.07 11.03 -1.31
N ALA A 107 8.49 10.51 -0.16
CA ALA A 107 7.67 9.69 0.71
C ALA A 107 7.15 10.49 1.90
N ASP A 108 5.96 10.14 2.38
CA ASP A 108 5.45 10.51 3.70
C ASP A 108 5.49 9.27 4.60
N PHE A 109 6.32 9.30 5.63
CA PHE A 109 6.38 8.25 6.67
C PHE A 109 5.49 8.57 7.87
N GLY A 110 4.52 9.48 7.69
CA GLY A 110 3.59 9.93 8.71
C GLY A 110 3.91 11.33 9.23
N GLU A 111 5.03 11.95 8.88
CA GLU A 111 5.39 13.31 9.27
C GLU A 111 4.46 14.38 8.68
N LYS A 112 3.88 14.14 7.50
CA LYS A 112 2.93 15.07 6.86
C LYS A 112 1.49 14.80 7.29
N ALA A 113 1.22 13.69 7.99
CA ALA A 113 -0.11 13.38 8.51
C ALA A 113 -0.54 14.36 9.62
N ILE A 114 -1.83 14.74 9.62
CA ILE A 114 -2.42 15.70 10.58
C ILE A 114 -2.11 15.34 12.06
N ALA A 115 -2.02 14.04 12.36
CA ALA A 115 -1.74 13.52 13.71
C ALA A 115 -0.35 12.87 13.85
N ARG A 116 0.57 13.06 12.90
CA ARG A 116 1.92 12.49 12.87
C ARG A 116 1.97 10.99 13.23
N VAL A 117 1.24 10.18 12.48
CA VAL A 117 0.98 8.77 12.80
C VAL A 117 1.90 7.87 11.99
N ALA A 118 2.71 7.04 12.66
CA ALA A 118 3.53 6.05 11.97
C ALA A 118 2.66 5.04 11.17
N PRO A 119 2.95 4.82 9.87
CA PRO A 119 2.16 3.95 8.99
C PRO A 119 2.53 2.48 9.15
N VAL A 120 2.36 1.95 10.37
CA VAL A 120 2.66 0.54 10.71
C VAL A 120 1.91 -0.43 9.81
N ASP A 121 0.71 -0.06 9.36
CA ASP A 121 -0.15 -0.84 8.49
C ASP A 121 0.42 -0.95 7.06
N SER A 122 1.20 0.03 6.62
CA SER A 122 1.78 0.04 5.28
C SER A 122 2.79 -1.11 5.09
N GLY A 123 3.57 -1.44 6.12
CA GLY A 123 4.43 -2.63 6.10
C GLY A 123 3.65 -3.93 5.96
N LEU A 124 2.53 -4.04 6.69
CA LEU A 124 1.67 -5.21 6.63
C LEU A 124 1.03 -5.37 5.23
N TRP A 125 0.48 -4.29 4.67
CA TRP A 125 -0.11 -4.31 3.33
C TRP A 125 0.90 -4.64 2.25
N TRP A 126 2.13 -4.12 2.36
CA TRP A 126 3.20 -4.44 1.43
C TRP A 126 3.57 -5.93 1.46
N LEU A 127 3.67 -6.54 2.65
CA LEU A 127 3.95 -7.98 2.79
C LEU A 127 2.85 -8.84 2.16
N TYR A 128 1.58 -8.49 2.39
CA TYR A 128 0.47 -9.19 1.73
C TYR A 128 0.50 -9.00 0.22
N LEU A 129 0.77 -7.78 -0.24
CA LEU A 129 0.81 -7.49 -1.66
C LEU A 129 1.92 -8.24 -2.36
N LEU A 130 3.13 -8.30 -1.78
CA LEU A 130 4.24 -9.12 -2.28
C LEU A 130 3.80 -10.59 -2.42
N ARG A 131 3.14 -11.14 -1.40
CA ARG A 131 2.65 -12.51 -1.43
C ARG A 131 1.63 -12.75 -2.54
N ILE A 132 0.66 -11.85 -2.69
CA ILE A 132 -0.39 -11.92 -3.73
C ILE A 132 0.24 -11.80 -5.12
N TYR A 133 1.16 -10.84 -5.31
CA TYR A 133 1.90 -10.63 -6.55
C TYR A 133 2.63 -11.90 -6.99
N VAL A 134 3.43 -12.51 -6.10
CA VAL A 134 4.18 -13.74 -6.41
C VAL A 134 3.24 -14.90 -6.74
N LYS A 135 2.11 -15.01 -6.03
CA LYS A 135 1.11 -16.04 -6.33
C LYS A 135 0.42 -15.84 -7.66
N ALA A 136 0.10 -14.61 -8.02
CA ALA A 136 -0.58 -14.27 -9.27
C ALA A 136 0.35 -14.41 -10.49
N THR A 137 1.64 -14.10 -10.34
CA THR A 137 2.60 -14.03 -11.46
C THR A 137 3.54 -15.22 -11.56
N GLY A 138 3.81 -15.91 -10.45
CA GLY A 138 4.88 -16.90 -10.36
C GLY A 138 6.29 -16.30 -10.29
N ASP A 139 6.45 -14.98 -10.13
CA ASP A 139 7.75 -14.31 -10.03
C ASP A 139 8.40 -14.50 -8.64
N TYR A 140 8.80 -15.74 -8.35
CA TYR A 140 9.56 -16.08 -7.14
C TYR A 140 10.98 -15.49 -7.18
N ALA A 141 11.52 -15.20 -8.37
CA ALA A 141 12.85 -14.62 -8.52
C ALA A 141 12.91 -13.22 -7.90
N PHE A 142 11.90 -12.38 -8.16
CA PHE A 142 11.76 -11.07 -7.51
C PHE A 142 11.69 -11.19 -5.99
N ALA A 143 10.84 -12.08 -5.47
CA ALA A 143 10.68 -12.24 -4.02
C ALA A 143 11.95 -12.71 -3.30
N ASN A 144 12.79 -13.48 -3.98
CA ASN A 144 14.04 -14.02 -3.42
C ASN A 144 15.24 -13.07 -3.57
N GLN A 145 15.06 -11.87 -4.13
CA GLN A 145 16.13 -10.87 -4.18
C GLN A 145 16.58 -10.47 -2.77
N SER A 146 17.88 -10.24 -2.61
CA SER A 146 18.50 -9.87 -1.32
C SER A 146 17.84 -8.66 -0.68
N GLU A 147 17.51 -7.66 -1.48
CA GLU A 147 16.91 -6.40 -1.10
C GLU A 147 15.49 -6.62 -0.58
N VAL A 148 14.71 -7.47 -1.26
CA VAL A 148 13.34 -7.84 -0.86
C VAL A 148 13.38 -8.61 0.45
N GLN A 149 14.26 -9.61 0.56
CA GLN A 149 14.42 -10.39 1.80
C GLN A 149 14.87 -9.50 2.97
N GLN A 150 15.80 -8.58 2.72
CA GLN A 150 16.23 -7.60 3.72
C GLN A 150 15.07 -6.69 4.16
N GLY A 151 14.27 -6.18 3.23
CA GLY A 151 13.10 -5.37 3.55
C GLY A 151 12.07 -6.11 4.40
N ILE A 152 11.85 -7.40 4.11
CA ILE A 152 11.00 -8.29 4.92
C ILE A 152 11.56 -8.43 6.34
N CYS A 153 12.85 -8.72 6.49
CA CYS A 153 13.48 -8.85 7.80
C CYS A 153 13.42 -7.56 8.61
N LEU A 154 13.63 -6.40 7.97
CA LEU A 154 13.58 -5.10 8.63
C LEU A 154 12.17 -4.75 9.15
N MET A 155 11.10 -5.19 8.47
CA MET A 155 9.72 -4.99 8.97
C MET A 155 9.40 -5.88 10.17
N GLN A 156 10.09 -7.01 10.32
CA GLN A 156 9.93 -7.92 11.45
C GLN A 156 10.73 -7.48 12.68
N ASP A 157 11.72 -6.61 12.50
CA ASP A 157 12.56 -6.10 13.57
C ASP A 157 11.79 -5.08 14.42
N HIS A 158 11.67 -5.37 15.72
CA HIS A 158 11.06 -4.50 16.74
C HIS A 158 9.58 -4.09 16.60
N TRP A 159 8.77 -4.76 15.76
CA TRP A 159 7.30 -4.55 15.68
C TRP A 159 6.89 -3.06 15.65
N MET A 160 7.22 -2.37 14.56
CA MET A 160 6.94 -0.95 14.29
C MET A 160 5.78 -0.36 15.13
N GLU A 161 6.10 0.53 16.08
CA GLU A 161 5.13 1.15 16.99
C GLU A 161 4.68 2.54 16.49
N TYR A 162 3.46 2.95 16.87
CA TYR A 162 2.91 4.28 16.63
C TYR A 162 3.58 5.32 17.54
N TYR A 163 4.59 6.03 17.02
CA TYR A 163 5.11 7.24 17.64
C TYR A 163 4.37 8.48 17.12
N ASP A 164 4.11 9.43 18.00
CA ASP A 164 3.46 10.74 17.82
C ASP A 164 4.32 11.82 18.49
N GLY A 165 4.00 13.08 18.22
CA GLY A 165 4.66 14.25 18.77
C GLY A 165 5.70 14.84 17.83
N ARG A 166 6.00 16.13 18.02
CA ARG A 166 6.96 16.88 17.19
C ARG A 166 8.39 16.31 17.22
N ARG A 167 8.68 15.37 18.11
CA ARG A 167 9.98 14.74 18.33
C ARG A 167 9.97 13.21 18.17
N GLY A 168 8.85 12.58 17.77
CA GLY A 168 8.73 11.11 17.67
C GLY A 168 8.98 10.35 18.98
N ASN A 169 8.93 11.05 20.12
CA ASN A 169 9.30 10.53 21.43
C ASN A 169 8.09 10.30 22.35
N LEU A 170 6.89 10.55 21.85
CA LEU A 170 5.66 10.19 22.53
C LEU A 170 5.10 9.00 21.75
N MET A 171 4.70 7.92 22.42
CA MET A 171 3.68 7.09 21.77
C MET A 171 2.46 7.99 21.55
N GLY A 172 1.77 7.83 20.41
CA GLY A 172 0.45 8.44 20.17
C GLY A 172 -0.30 8.65 21.46
N LYS A 173 -0.83 9.85 21.72
CA LYS A 173 -1.65 10.08 22.93
C LYS A 173 -2.79 9.03 23.07
N GLN A 174 -3.14 8.39 21.95
CA GLN A 174 -4.07 7.26 21.82
C GLN A 174 -3.39 5.93 21.41
N ALA A 175 -2.14 5.92 20.98
CA ALA A 175 -1.42 4.70 20.61
C ALA A 175 -1.09 3.89 21.86
N ARG A 176 -1.77 2.76 22.00
CA ARG A 176 -1.48 1.77 23.04
C ARG A 176 -0.46 0.77 22.52
N LYS A 177 0.44 0.29 23.38
CA LYS A 177 1.23 -0.92 23.08
C LYS A 177 0.30 -2.10 22.82
N GLN A 178 0.78 -3.11 22.10
CA GLN A 178 0.02 -4.34 21.79
C GLN A 178 -1.25 -4.05 20.99
N GLN A 179 -1.13 -3.23 19.94
CA GLN A 179 -2.23 -3.04 18.99
C GLN A 179 -2.62 -4.38 18.37
N ILE A 180 -3.84 -4.82 18.66
CA ILE A 180 -4.32 -6.14 18.29
C ILE A 180 -4.34 -6.32 16.77
N TRP A 181 -4.60 -5.26 16.01
CA TRP A 181 -4.61 -5.33 14.56
C TRP A 181 -3.20 -5.61 13.97
N THR A 182 -2.13 -5.10 14.57
CA THR A 182 -0.74 -5.39 14.16
C THR A 182 -0.38 -6.84 14.48
N VAL A 183 -0.75 -7.32 15.68
CA VAL A 183 -0.54 -8.71 16.12
C VAL A 183 -1.33 -9.68 15.22
N ALA A 184 -2.61 -9.40 14.98
CA ALA A 184 -3.46 -10.18 14.10
C ALA A 184 -2.93 -10.17 12.65
N GLY A 185 -2.46 -9.02 12.17
CA GLY A 185 -1.82 -8.87 10.87
C GLY A 185 -0.62 -9.81 10.72
N TYR A 186 0.27 -9.87 11.71
CA TYR A 186 1.37 -10.83 11.70
C TYR A 186 0.91 -12.29 11.75
N ILE A 187 -0.07 -12.62 12.60
CA ILE A 187 -0.60 -13.99 12.72
C ILE A 187 -1.14 -14.45 11.37
N VAL A 188 -1.96 -13.63 10.72
CA VAL A 188 -2.52 -13.96 9.40
C VAL A 188 -1.38 -14.09 8.37
N ALA A 189 -0.42 -13.16 8.34
CA ALA A 189 0.72 -13.25 7.42
C ALA A 189 1.51 -14.54 7.60
N ARG A 190 1.82 -14.93 8.85
CA ARG A 190 2.49 -16.20 9.18
C ARG A 190 1.67 -17.40 8.76
N GLN A 191 0.38 -17.43 9.09
CA GLN A 191 -0.50 -18.54 8.75
C GLN A 191 -0.68 -18.72 7.23
N LEU A 192 -0.67 -17.62 6.46
CA LEU A 192 -0.70 -17.69 4.99
C LEU A 192 0.64 -18.14 4.38
N LEU A 193 1.77 -17.82 5.04
CA LEU A 193 3.09 -18.30 4.65
C LEU A 193 3.25 -19.80 4.95
N GLU A 194 2.78 -20.24 6.12
CA GLU A 194 2.84 -21.64 6.57
C GLU A 194 1.88 -22.56 5.82
N ASN A 195 0.65 -22.08 5.56
CA ASN A 195 -0.35 -22.83 4.80
C ASN A 195 -1.05 -21.94 3.75
N PRO A 196 -0.62 -22.02 2.48
CA PRO A 196 -1.22 -21.23 1.40
C PRO A 196 -2.72 -21.48 1.17
N ASN A 197 -3.25 -22.64 1.59
CA ASN A 197 -4.67 -22.98 1.43
C ASN A 197 -5.59 -22.12 2.32
N HIS A 198 -5.07 -21.45 3.34
CA HIS A 198 -5.84 -20.51 4.15
C HIS A 198 -6.36 -19.31 3.34
N LEU A 199 -5.80 -19.01 2.16
CA LEU A 199 -6.36 -18.02 1.24
C LEU A 199 -7.77 -18.35 0.78
N ASN A 200 -8.18 -19.63 0.80
CA ASN A 200 -9.53 -20.04 0.42
C ASN A 200 -10.60 -19.45 1.36
N ILE A 201 -10.24 -19.07 2.59
CA ILE A 201 -11.15 -18.40 3.54
C ILE A 201 -11.56 -17.02 3.00
N LEU A 202 -10.69 -16.37 2.22
CA LEU A 202 -10.95 -15.08 1.57
C LEU A 202 -11.57 -15.23 0.18
N SER A 203 -11.60 -16.46 -0.36
CA SER A 203 -12.21 -16.74 -1.65
C SER A 203 -13.71 -16.95 -1.51
N PHE A 204 -14.50 -16.39 -2.41
CA PHE A 204 -15.92 -16.71 -2.50
C PHE A 204 -16.06 -17.95 -3.38
N SER A 205 -16.71 -19.00 -2.87
CA SER A 205 -17.17 -20.09 -3.72
C SER A 205 -18.20 -19.54 -4.71
N LEU A 206 -18.35 -20.21 -5.85
CA LEU A 206 -19.32 -19.85 -6.91
C LEU A 206 -20.79 -19.79 -6.41
N GLU A 207 -21.08 -20.21 -5.18
CA GLU A 207 -22.44 -20.46 -4.70
C GLU A 207 -23.00 -19.44 -3.69
N SER A 208 -22.31 -18.39 -3.26
CA SER A 208 -22.87 -17.65 -2.09
C SER A 208 -22.57 -16.17 -1.93
N VAL A 209 -22.60 -15.35 -2.99
CA VAL A 209 -23.00 -13.93 -2.85
C VAL A 209 -23.68 -13.47 -4.14
N THR A 210 -24.99 -13.23 -4.09
CA THR A 210 -25.68 -12.52 -5.18
C THR A 210 -25.15 -11.08 -5.22
N PRO A 211 -24.59 -10.59 -6.35
CA PRO A 211 -24.15 -9.21 -6.46
C PRO A 211 -25.29 -8.26 -6.14
N CYS A 212 -25.03 -7.23 -5.33
CA CYS A 212 -26.04 -6.24 -4.97
C CYS A 212 -26.50 -5.49 -6.23
N THR A 213 -27.73 -5.73 -6.69
CA THR A 213 -28.37 -4.93 -7.73
C THR A 213 -29.12 -3.79 -7.06
N LEU A 214 -28.56 -2.57 -7.12
CA LEU A 214 -29.32 -1.38 -6.73
C LEU A 214 -30.54 -1.25 -7.67
N PRO A 215 -31.77 -1.04 -7.15
CA PRO A 215 -32.91 -0.75 -8.01
C PRO A 215 -32.64 0.56 -8.74
N ARG A 216 -32.73 0.52 -10.08
CA ARG A 216 -32.72 1.73 -10.90
C ARG A 216 -33.91 2.57 -10.46
N ILE A 217 -33.66 3.73 -9.85
CA ILE A 217 -34.70 4.73 -9.65
C ILE A 217 -35.06 5.19 -11.06
N ASN A 218 -36.27 4.85 -11.52
CA ASN A 218 -36.83 5.41 -12.73
C ASN A 218 -37.06 6.91 -12.45
N GLU A 219 -36.22 7.76 -13.00
CA GLU A 219 -36.53 9.18 -13.15
C GLU A 219 -37.66 9.28 -14.19
N ASN A 220 -38.83 9.72 -13.73
CA ASN A 220 -39.96 10.13 -14.58
C ASN A 220 -39.69 11.49 -15.20
#